data_AF-A0A6M1YLY8-F1
#
_entry.id   AF-A0A6M1YLY8-F1
#
_cell.length_a   1.000
_cell.length_b   1.000
_cell.length_c   1.000
_cell.angle_alpha   90.00
_cell.angle_beta   90.00
_cell.angle_gamma   90.00
#
_symmetry.space_group_name_H-M   'P 1'
#
loop_
_entity.id
_entity.type
_entity.pdbx_description
1 polymer ?
#
loop_
_entity_poly.entity_id
_entity_poly.type
_entity_poly.pdbx_seq_one_letter_code
_entity_poly.pdbx_strand_id
1 'polypeptide(L)'
;YLWFYLNILKERKIQMAKSKGKVKFFNSQKGFGFITPDAGGKELFVHVNSLAGGTDSLSEGQVVEYDEEEGRKGPEAKNVEGL
;
A
#
# COMPACT_ATOMS: atom_id res chain seq x y z
N TYR A 1 -27.59 10.33 16.35
CA TYR A 1 -27.65 11.04 15.06
C TYR A 1 -26.48 12.00 14.84
N LEU A 2 -26.08 12.85 15.78
CA LEU A 2 -24.87 13.69 15.60
C LEU A 2 -23.53 12.92 15.80
N TRP A 3 -23.52 11.91 16.67
CA TRP A 3 -22.37 11.03 16.91
C TRP A 3 -21.98 10.18 15.69
N PHE A 4 -22.93 9.89 14.80
CA PHE A 4 -22.73 9.08 13.59
C PHE A 4 -21.93 9.85 12.51
N TYR A 5 -22.15 11.17 12.38
CA TYR A 5 -21.39 12.01 11.46
C TYR A 5 -19.94 12.24 11.89
N LEU A 6 -19.72 12.36 13.20
CA LEU A 6 -18.36 12.52 13.71
C LEU A 6 -17.50 11.27 13.45
N ASN A 7 -18.12 10.09 13.43
CA ASN A 7 -17.45 8.84 13.08
C ASN A 7 -17.12 8.77 11.57
N ILE A 8 -18.05 9.19 10.71
CA ILE A 8 -17.87 9.27 9.24
C ILE A 8 -16.75 10.24 8.83
N LEU A 9 -16.58 11.36 9.53
CA LEU A 9 -15.53 12.34 9.22
C LEU A 9 -14.15 11.93 9.75
N LYS A 10 -14.09 11.08 10.78
CA LYS A 10 -12.82 10.60 11.36
C LYS A 10 -12.15 9.53 10.49
N GLU A 11 -12.94 8.74 9.76
CA GLU A 11 -12.45 7.70 8.84
C GLU A 11 -11.92 8.25 7.51
N ARG A 12 -12.22 9.51 7.17
CA ARG A 12 -11.82 10.14 5.89
C ARG A 12 -10.45 10.80 5.87
N LYS A 13 -9.62 10.63 6.90
CA LYS A 13 -8.30 11.28 7.00
C LYS A 13 -7.11 10.48 6.44
N ILE A 14 -7.32 9.26 5.93
CA ILE A 14 -6.22 8.45 5.36
C ILE A 14 -6.13 8.51 3.81
N GLN A 15 -7.12 9.10 3.13
CA GLN A 15 -7.33 8.90 1.68
C GLN A 15 -6.81 10.03 0.75
N MET A 16 -5.67 10.69 0.99
CA MET A 16 -5.24 11.77 0.08
C MET A 16 -3.76 11.83 -0.33
N ALA A 17 -2.93 10.87 0.06
CA ALA A 17 -1.59 10.78 -0.52
C ALA A 17 -1.26 9.32 -0.83
N LYS A 18 -1.69 8.85 -2.02
CA LYS A 18 -1.11 7.65 -2.61
C LYS A 18 0.39 7.91 -2.80
N SER A 19 1.20 7.20 -2.03
CA SER A 19 2.64 7.24 -2.15
C SER A 19 3.06 6.46 -3.39
N LYS A 20 4.14 6.94 -4.02
CA LYS A 20 4.75 6.28 -5.18
C LYS A 20 6.02 5.57 -4.76
N GLY A 21 6.23 4.42 -5.38
CA GLY A 21 7.47 3.68 -5.19
C GLY A 21 7.68 2.66 -6.29
N LYS A 22 8.82 2.00 -6.18
CA LYS A 22 9.26 1.00 -7.13
C LYS A 22 9.23 -0.36 -6.46
N VAL A 23 8.65 -1.34 -7.13
CA VAL A 23 8.62 -2.72 -6.66
C VAL A 23 10.05 -3.24 -6.69
N LYS A 24 10.61 -3.55 -5.53
CA LYS A 24 11.96 -4.11 -5.45
C LYS A 24 11.95 -5.59 -5.75
N PHE A 25 10.99 -6.28 -5.15
CA PHE A 25 10.82 -7.71 -5.28
C PHE A 25 9.38 -8.06 -4.95
N PHE A 26 8.73 -8.87 -5.79
CA PHE A 26 7.41 -9.40 -5.50
C PHE A 26 7.37 -10.87 -5.85
N ASN A 27 6.97 -11.71 -4.90
CA ASN A 27 6.83 -13.13 -5.12
C ASN A 27 5.35 -13.52 -5.05
N SER A 28 4.73 -13.69 -6.22
CA SER A 28 3.34 -14.14 -6.35
C SER A 28 3.11 -15.54 -5.77
N GLN A 29 4.10 -16.44 -5.84
CA GLN A 29 3.99 -17.78 -5.26
C GLN A 29 3.95 -17.78 -3.73
N LYS A 30 4.75 -16.90 -3.10
CA LYS A 30 4.76 -16.74 -1.64
C LYS A 30 3.73 -15.73 -1.13
N GLY A 31 3.16 -14.90 -2.02
CA GLY A 31 2.14 -13.91 -1.70
C GLY A 31 2.65 -12.69 -0.95
N PHE A 32 3.93 -12.34 -1.06
CA PHE A 32 4.50 -11.14 -0.42
C PHE A 32 5.58 -10.48 -1.28
N GLY A 33 5.87 -9.23 -0.98
CA GLY A 33 6.93 -8.46 -1.63
C GLY A 33 7.37 -7.26 -0.81
N PHE A 34 8.26 -6.48 -1.42
CA PHE A 34 8.79 -5.24 -0.88
C PHE A 34 8.76 -4.14 -1.92
N ILE A 35 8.32 -2.96 -1.49
CA ILE A 35 8.28 -1.76 -2.31
C ILE A 35 9.26 -0.76 -1.71
N THR A 36 10.07 -0.15 -2.57
CA THR A 36 10.96 0.93 -2.20
C THR A 36 10.27 2.26 -2.48
N PRO A 37 10.01 3.10 -1.46
CA PRO A 37 9.40 4.41 -1.66
C PRO A 37 10.33 5.31 -2.46
N ASP A 38 9.77 6.10 -3.38
CA ASP A 38 10.57 7.06 -4.18
C ASP A 38 11.11 8.21 -3.32
N ALA A 39 10.39 8.55 -2.25
CA ALA A 39 10.82 9.51 -1.23
C ALA A 39 12.12 9.10 -0.49
N GLY A 40 12.58 7.86 -0.68
CA GLY A 40 13.67 7.27 0.09
C GLY A 40 13.21 6.91 1.50
N GLY A 41 13.70 5.80 2.04
CA GLY A 41 13.29 5.35 3.36
C GLY A 41 13.38 3.85 3.56
N LYS A 42 12.62 3.35 4.52
CA LYS A 42 12.50 1.92 4.81
C LYS A 42 11.67 1.23 3.72
N GLU A 43 12.01 -0.02 3.45
CA GLU A 43 11.23 -0.85 2.54
C GLU A 43 9.85 -1.11 3.13
N LEU A 44 8.81 -0.92 2.31
CA LEU A 44 7.44 -1.19 2.69
C LEU A 44 7.10 -2.64 2.41
N PHE A 45 6.52 -3.29 3.41
CA PHE A 45 6.04 -4.66 3.25
C PHE A 45 4.70 -4.65 2.50
N VAL A 46 4.61 -5.43 1.42
CA VAL A 46 3.36 -5.64 0.69
C VAL A 46 2.97 -7.11 0.75
N HIS A 47 1.68 -7.36 1.03
CA HIS A 47 1.09 -8.70 0.97
C HIS A 47 0.20 -8.81 -0.27
N VAL A 48 0.00 -10.02 -0.80
CA VAL A 48 -0.89 -10.24 -1.94
C VAL A 48 -2.32 -9.77 -1.67
N ASN A 49 -2.78 -9.83 -0.41
CA ASN A 49 -4.08 -9.30 0.01
C ASN A 49 -4.15 -7.76 0.01
N SER A 50 -3.01 -7.08 -0.03
CA SER A 50 -2.93 -5.62 -0.11
C SER A 50 -2.95 -5.12 -1.56
N LEU A 51 -2.87 -6.00 -2.55
CA LEU A 51 -2.99 -5.63 -3.95
C LEU A 51 -4.44 -5.25 -4.25
N ALA A 52 -4.64 -4.21 -5.06
CA ALA A 52 -5.97 -3.89 -5.56
C ALA A 52 -6.52 -5.07 -6.38
N GLY A 53 -7.83 -5.32 -6.29
CA GLY A 53 -8.50 -6.56 -6.75
C GLY A 53 -8.44 -6.89 -8.25
N GLY A 54 -7.59 -6.24 -9.04
CA GLY A 54 -7.26 -6.59 -10.42
C GLY A 54 -5.77 -6.83 -10.69
N THR A 55 -4.93 -6.78 -9.64
CA THR A 55 -3.47 -6.95 -9.75
C THR A 55 -3.08 -8.25 -9.04
N ASP A 56 -2.97 -9.34 -9.78
CA ASP A 56 -2.52 -10.64 -9.23
C ASP A 56 -1.00 -10.68 -8.99
N SER A 57 -0.25 -9.80 -9.67
CA SER A 57 1.20 -9.72 -9.51
C SER A 57 1.75 -8.36 -9.92
N LEU A 58 2.86 -8.00 -9.30
CA LEU A 58 3.64 -6.82 -9.62
C LEU A 58 4.94 -7.24 -10.29
N SER A 59 5.36 -6.49 -11.32
CA SER A 59 6.65 -6.73 -11.95
C SER A 59 7.78 -6.06 -11.15
N GLU A 60 8.92 -6.73 -11.02
CA GLU A 60 10.11 -6.14 -10.41
C GLU A 60 10.55 -4.90 -11.19
N GLY A 61 10.81 -3.82 -10.48
CA GLY A 61 11.15 -2.53 -11.07
C GLY A 61 9.97 -1.72 -11.60
N GLN A 62 8.73 -2.22 -11.51
CA GLN A 62 7.55 -1.45 -11.89
C GLN A 62 7.29 -0.32 -10.89
N VAL A 63 6.82 0.83 -11.40
CA VAL A 63 6.35 1.93 -10.56
C VAL A 63 4.91 1.63 -10.16
N VAL A 64 4.65 1.73 -8.86
CA VAL A 64 3.35 1.44 -8.27
C VAL A 64 2.91 2.58 -7.37
N GLU A 65 1.61 2.79 -7.30
CA GLU A 65 0.97 3.63 -6.29
C GLU A 65 0.45 2.75 -5.17
N TYR A 66 0.65 3.18 -3.93
CA TYR A 66 0.19 2.47 -2.74
C TYR A 66 -0.12 3.46 -1.61
N ASP A 67 -0.94 3.01 -0.68
CA ASP A 67 -1.19 3.71 0.57
C ASP A 67 -0.22 3.19 1.64
N GLU A 68 0.65 4.08 2.15
CA GLU A 68 1.55 3.77 3.26
C GLU A 68 0.78 3.80 4.58
N GLU A 69 0.75 2.67 5.29
CA GLU A 69 0.16 2.56 6.63
C GLU A 69 1.18 2.02 7.63
N GLU A 70 1.11 2.45 8.90
CA GLU A 70 1.88 1.83 9.99
C GLU A 70 1.20 0.54 10.46
N GLY A 71 1.72 -0.59 9.98
CA GLY A 71 1.30 -1.92 10.41
C GLY A 71 1.97 -2.38 11.70
N ARG A 72 1.50 -3.51 12.25
CA ARG A 72 2.07 -4.13 13.46
C ARG A 72 3.55 -4.54 13.34
N LYS A 73 4.05 -4.71 12.11
CA LYS A 73 5.42 -5.14 11.81
C LYS A 73 6.28 -4.02 11.21
N GLY A 74 5.76 -2.79 11.17
CA GLY A 74 6.39 -1.65 10.50
C GLY A 74 5.57 -1.12 9.33
N PRO A 75 6.15 -0.25 8.48
CA PRO A 75 5.45 0.36 7.36
C PRO A 75 4.98 -0.72 6.35
N GLU A 76 3.67 -0.75 6.11
CA GLU A 76 3.01 -1.65 5.18
C GLU A 76 2.36 -0.87 4.04
N ALA A 77 2.41 -1.43 2.84
CA ALA A 77 1.73 -0.88 1.67
C ALA A 77 0.34 -1.53 1.53
N LYS A 78 -0.69 -0.70 1.42
CA LYS A 78 -2.08 -1.08 1.16
C LYS A 78 -2.55 -0.55 -0.19
N ASN A 79 -3.58 -1.19 -0.73
CA ASN A 79 -4.21 -0.81 -1.99
C ASN A 79 -3.19 -0.55 -3.13
N VAL A 80 -2.28 -1.51 -3.32
CA VAL A 80 -1.20 -1.35 -4.29
C VAL A 80 -1.75 -1.52 -5.71
N GLU A 81 -1.51 -0.51 -6.54
CA GLU A 81 -1.93 -0.41 -7.93
C GLU A 81 -0.70 -0.20 -8.83
N GLY A 82 -0.63 -0.96 -9.93
CA GLY A 82 0.39 -0.73 -10.95
C GLY A 82 0.04 0.46 -11.83
N LEU A 83 1.01 1.37 -12.01
CA LEU A 83 0.95 2.42 -13.03
C LEU A 83 1.48 1.90 -14.38
#